data_AF-A0A1F9S381-F1
#
_entry.id   AF-A0A1F9S381-F1
#
_cell.length_a   1.000
_cell.length_b   1.000
_cell.length_c   1.000
_cell.angle_alpha   90.00
_cell.angle_beta   90.00
_cell.angle_gamma   90.00
#
_symmetry.space_group_name_H-M   'P 1'
#
loop_
_entity.id
_entity.type
_entity.pdbx_description
1 polymer ?
#
loop_
_entity_poly.entity_id
_entity_poly.type
_entity_poly.pdbx_seq_one_letter_code
_entity_poly.pdbx_strand_id
1 'polypeptide(L)'
;MLALILFLAAASDASALFGKPGWVRKRPVNAKYYIGIGMVRKADAGASFAQEAKNKALADLSSEISITVSGEFVDKTAERSGLSEEDIRSEIRAETQAELEAYDAVDSWQNAAEYWVYYRLDKAEYEKARQRRKETRSRAALDLWEKGLKSEAEGDAATALGLYVQALAQVEPYLGEGVEIQREGRNIVLTGEVTGAIQSLLGTLQLTPAAPRLKAMSGQSLGLDLAFTALRKGSDGKALPVSGLPVACAFVRGTGTVARVTRTDAAGAGACRLARIDTAEKVQVVLARPDLARLAAGEPSKLLRETLRKLSGGAARFELEVSGRPVFLDASETNMGEKVATPQFETPLEEAFLGLGFAVVEARAGAELVAVLRASARKESDFHGMCIAMLDATITVKDSSAGTELYRTALQNVRGMQFDCLKAGLKAYENALPAFKGEALPALIQKLKP
;
A
#
# COMPACT_ATOMS: atom_id res chain seq x y z
N MET A 1 17.58 -0.28 -52.22
CA MET A 1 16.67 0.24 -53.26
C MET A 1 15.35 0.54 -52.54
N LEU A 2 15.12 1.81 -52.18
CA LEU A 2 13.97 2.26 -51.38
C LEU A 2 12.69 2.20 -52.21
N ALA A 3 11.66 1.50 -51.73
CA ALA A 3 10.31 1.59 -52.25
C ALA A 3 9.52 2.60 -51.41
N LEU A 4 9.32 3.79 -51.99
CA LEU A 4 8.52 4.88 -51.48
C LEU A 4 7.03 4.52 -51.68
N ILE A 5 6.31 4.21 -50.60
CA ILE A 5 4.85 4.01 -50.65
C ILE A 5 4.20 5.39 -50.68
N LEU A 6 3.71 5.78 -51.86
CA LEU A 6 2.92 7.00 -52.07
C LEU A 6 1.56 6.85 -51.38
N PHE A 7 1.30 7.67 -50.36
CA PHE A 7 -0.05 7.99 -49.92
C PHE A 7 -0.72 8.83 -51.02
N LEU A 8 -1.64 8.23 -51.78
CA LEU A 8 -2.51 8.99 -52.68
C LEU A 8 -3.55 9.75 -51.85
N ALA A 9 -3.27 11.04 -51.61
CA ALA A 9 -4.24 12.02 -51.18
C ALA A 9 -4.96 12.57 -52.43
N ALA A 10 -6.03 11.91 -52.88
CA ALA A 10 -6.94 12.45 -53.89
C ALA A 10 -8.33 11.79 -53.79
N ALA A 11 -9.21 12.35 -52.94
CA ALA A 11 -10.67 12.40 -53.09
C ALA A 11 -11.30 13.04 -51.83
N SER A 12 -11.08 14.34 -51.63
CA SER A 12 -11.91 15.15 -50.72
C SER A 12 -13.23 15.49 -51.43
N ASP A 13 -14.35 15.28 -50.74
CA ASP A 13 -15.74 15.67 -51.06
C ASP A 13 -16.67 14.72 -51.84
N ALA A 14 -16.30 13.46 -52.13
CA ALA A 14 -17.25 12.50 -52.74
C ALA A 14 -18.10 11.69 -51.72
N SER A 15 -17.72 11.62 -50.44
CA SER A 15 -18.40 10.75 -49.46
C SER A 15 -19.68 11.32 -48.83
N ALA A 16 -19.99 12.61 -49.06
CA ALA A 16 -21.25 13.20 -48.58
C ALA A 16 -22.47 12.78 -49.42
N LEU A 17 -22.26 12.20 -50.62
CA LEU A 17 -23.32 11.78 -51.55
C LEU A 17 -23.83 10.35 -51.31
N PHE A 18 -23.15 9.55 -50.48
CA PHE A 18 -23.60 8.21 -50.11
C PHE A 18 -24.15 8.21 -48.67
N GLY A 19 -25.42 7.88 -48.51
CA GLY A 19 -26.09 7.84 -47.20
C GLY A 19 -25.33 6.98 -46.18
N LYS A 20 -25.49 7.32 -44.89
CA LYS A 20 -24.79 6.69 -43.75
C LYS A 20 -24.73 5.15 -43.90
N PRO A 21 -23.53 4.53 -44.00
CA PRO A 21 -23.37 3.09 -44.21
C PRO A 21 -24.02 2.26 -43.10
N GLY A 22 -24.39 1.02 -43.43
CA GLY A 22 -25.08 0.12 -42.49
C GLY A 22 -24.30 -0.13 -41.19
N TRP A 23 -22.98 -0.27 -41.28
CA TRP A 23 -22.11 -0.51 -40.12
C TRP A 23 -22.05 0.68 -39.14
N VAL A 24 -22.30 1.90 -39.62
CA VAL A 24 -22.39 3.10 -38.77
C VAL A 24 -23.76 3.21 -38.09
N ARG A 25 -24.79 2.56 -38.65
CA ARG A 25 -26.13 2.52 -38.05
C ARG A 25 -26.26 1.37 -37.05
N LYS A 26 -25.62 0.22 -37.34
CA LYS A 26 -25.69 -0.99 -36.53
C LYS A 26 -24.38 -1.75 -36.63
N ARG A 27 -23.79 -2.11 -35.48
CA ARG A 27 -22.59 -2.94 -35.40
C ARG A 27 -22.81 -4.25 -36.18
N PRO A 28 -21.94 -4.58 -37.15
CA PRO A 28 -22.03 -5.86 -37.84
C PRO A 28 -21.79 -7.01 -36.87
N VAL A 29 -22.48 -8.14 -37.09
CA VAL A 29 -22.19 -9.40 -36.39
C VAL A 29 -21.41 -10.27 -37.36
N ASN A 30 -20.22 -10.73 -36.97
CA ASN A 30 -19.39 -11.55 -37.83
C ASN A 30 -18.79 -12.75 -37.07
N ALA A 31 -19.01 -13.95 -37.59
CA ALA A 31 -18.49 -15.17 -36.99
C ALA A 31 -16.95 -15.28 -37.16
N LYS A 32 -16.42 -14.81 -38.29
CA LYS A 32 -15.02 -14.95 -38.71
C LYS A 32 -14.10 -13.84 -38.18
N TYR A 33 -14.64 -12.65 -37.92
CA TYR A 33 -13.84 -11.48 -37.56
C TYR A 33 -14.24 -10.92 -36.20
N TYR A 34 -13.26 -10.47 -35.43
CA TYR A 34 -13.44 -9.43 -34.41
C TYR A 34 -13.57 -8.07 -35.10
N ILE A 35 -14.34 -7.17 -34.51
CA ILE A 35 -14.74 -5.88 -35.08
C ILE A 35 -14.39 -4.76 -34.10
N GLY A 36 -13.78 -3.70 -34.62
CA GLY A 36 -13.53 -2.47 -33.88
C GLY A 36 -14.14 -1.28 -34.60
N ILE A 37 -15.04 -0.55 -33.96
CA ILE A 37 -15.62 0.68 -34.52
C ILE A 37 -15.29 1.85 -33.62
N GLY A 38 -14.65 2.87 -34.20
CA GLY A 38 -14.27 4.08 -33.49
C GLY A 38 -15.01 5.29 -34.05
N MET A 39 -15.54 6.12 -33.16
CA MET A 39 -16.19 7.38 -33.50
C MET A 39 -15.61 8.53 -32.68
N VAL A 40 -15.36 9.64 -33.37
CA VAL A 40 -15.06 10.92 -32.73
C VAL A 40 -15.91 12.01 -33.34
N ARG A 41 -16.20 13.02 -32.52
CA ARG A 41 -16.67 14.31 -33.04
C ARG A 41 -15.46 15.13 -33.44
N LYS A 42 -15.49 15.70 -34.64
CA LYS A 42 -14.39 16.51 -35.18
C LYS A 42 -14.12 17.76 -34.34
N ALA A 43 -15.16 18.30 -33.70
CA ALA A 43 -15.04 19.42 -32.77
C ALA A 43 -14.20 19.09 -31.53
N ASP A 44 -14.28 17.86 -31.01
CA ASP A 44 -13.60 17.45 -29.78
C ASP A 44 -12.12 17.09 -30.03
N ALA A 45 -11.83 16.52 -31.21
CA ALA A 45 -10.54 15.92 -31.52
C ALA A 45 -9.61 16.81 -32.38
N GLY A 46 -10.08 17.96 -32.85
CA GLY A 46 -9.31 18.89 -33.69
C GLY A 46 -8.67 18.19 -34.90
N ALA A 47 -7.42 18.53 -35.23
CA ALA A 47 -6.70 17.94 -36.36
C ALA A 47 -6.38 16.43 -36.20
N SER A 48 -6.47 15.88 -34.99
CA SER A 48 -6.14 14.48 -34.67
C SER A 48 -7.33 13.52 -34.73
N PHE A 49 -8.49 13.96 -35.22
CA PHE A 49 -9.73 13.16 -35.23
C PHE A 49 -9.53 11.76 -35.84
N ALA A 50 -8.74 11.62 -36.90
CA ALA A 50 -8.52 10.33 -37.55
C ALA A 50 -7.73 9.35 -36.66
N GLN A 51 -6.68 9.85 -35.99
CA GLN A 51 -5.87 9.05 -35.08
C GLN A 51 -6.66 8.67 -33.81
N GLU A 52 -7.45 9.59 -33.27
CA GLU A 52 -8.28 9.30 -32.10
C GLU A 52 -9.39 8.30 -32.44
N ALA A 53 -10.03 8.42 -33.61
CA ALA A 53 -11.00 7.42 -34.08
C ALA A 53 -10.37 6.05 -34.25
N LYS A 54 -9.15 5.99 -34.81
CA LYS A 54 -8.37 4.74 -34.88
C LYS A 54 -8.12 4.17 -33.49
N ASN A 55 -7.65 4.98 -32.54
CA ASN A 55 -7.39 4.53 -31.16
C ASN A 55 -8.67 3.98 -30.50
N LYS A 56 -9.82 4.64 -30.70
CA LYS A 56 -11.13 4.17 -30.22
C LYS A 56 -11.55 2.86 -30.88
N ALA A 57 -11.33 2.69 -32.17
CA ALA A 57 -11.64 1.45 -32.86
C ALA A 57 -10.76 0.28 -32.39
N LEU A 58 -9.47 0.52 -32.15
CA LEU A 58 -8.57 -0.50 -31.59
C LEU A 58 -8.93 -0.85 -30.15
N ALA A 59 -9.40 0.11 -29.35
CA ALA A 59 -9.92 -0.15 -28.01
C ALA A 59 -11.24 -0.97 -28.03
N ASP A 60 -12.15 -0.66 -28.96
CA ASP A 60 -13.37 -1.45 -29.19
C ASP A 60 -13.04 -2.89 -29.62
N LEU A 61 -12.11 -3.04 -30.57
CA LEU A 61 -11.61 -4.34 -31.03
C LEU A 61 -10.99 -5.15 -29.89
N SER A 62 -10.12 -4.52 -29.09
CA SER A 62 -9.50 -5.15 -27.92
C SER A 62 -10.55 -5.63 -26.93
N SER A 63 -11.58 -4.81 -26.69
CA SER A 63 -12.65 -5.14 -25.76
C SER A 63 -13.44 -6.37 -26.20
N GLU A 64 -13.76 -6.48 -27.49
CA GLU A 64 -14.45 -7.67 -28.02
C GLU A 64 -13.60 -8.94 -27.90
N ILE A 65 -12.29 -8.85 -28.21
CA ILE A 65 -11.36 -9.96 -28.05
C ILE A 65 -11.29 -10.36 -26.57
N SER A 66 -11.08 -9.41 -25.66
CA SER A 66 -10.95 -9.69 -24.23
C SER A 66 -12.22 -10.33 -23.66
N ILE A 67 -13.42 -9.90 -24.07
CA ILE A 67 -14.68 -10.54 -23.65
C ILE A 67 -14.71 -12.01 -24.08
N THR A 68 -14.25 -12.31 -25.29
CA THR A 68 -14.21 -13.67 -25.83
C THR A 68 -13.19 -14.55 -25.09
N VAL A 69 -11.99 -14.01 -24.83
CA VAL A 69 -10.90 -14.73 -24.14
C VAL A 69 -11.17 -14.92 -22.63
N SER A 70 -11.91 -14.00 -22.01
CA SER A 70 -12.10 -13.98 -20.54
C SER A 70 -12.92 -15.14 -19.98
N GLY A 71 -13.83 -15.73 -20.77
CA GLY A 71 -14.89 -16.62 -20.27
C GLY A 71 -14.46 -17.91 -19.56
N GLU A 72 -13.25 -18.43 -19.82
CA GLU A 72 -12.73 -19.67 -19.20
C GLU A 72 -11.47 -19.43 -18.34
N PHE A 73 -10.77 -18.32 -18.59
CA PHE A 73 -9.45 -18.04 -18.03
C PHE A 73 -9.50 -17.18 -16.77
N VAL A 74 -10.48 -16.28 -16.66
CA VAL A 74 -10.55 -15.30 -15.58
C VAL A 74 -10.75 -15.98 -14.23
N ASP A 75 -11.66 -16.94 -14.14
CA ASP A 75 -11.99 -17.62 -12.87
C ASP A 75 -10.76 -18.32 -12.27
N LYS A 76 -10.08 -19.15 -13.07
CA LYS A 76 -8.85 -19.87 -12.66
C LYS A 76 -7.72 -18.91 -12.27
N THR A 77 -7.63 -17.77 -12.94
CA THR A 77 -6.60 -16.76 -12.66
C THR A 77 -6.94 -15.96 -11.41
N ALA A 78 -8.22 -15.67 -11.16
CA ALA A 78 -8.72 -14.99 -9.97
C ALA A 78 -8.45 -15.81 -8.70
N GLU A 79 -8.74 -17.12 -8.73
CA GLU A 79 -8.43 -18.02 -7.62
C GLU A 79 -6.93 -18.02 -7.30
N ARG A 80 -6.08 -18.14 -8.32
CA ARG A 80 -4.62 -18.22 -8.16
C ARG A 80 -4.01 -16.90 -7.69
N SER A 81 -4.41 -15.78 -8.28
CA SER A 81 -3.83 -14.45 -8.01
C SER A 81 -4.48 -13.72 -6.84
N GLY A 82 -5.72 -14.05 -6.48
CA GLY A 82 -6.51 -13.33 -5.48
C GLY A 82 -7.01 -11.96 -5.96
N LEU A 83 -6.85 -11.67 -7.26
CA LEU A 83 -7.38 -10.45 -7.87
C LEU A 83 -8.87 -10.57 -8.15
N SER A 84 -9.54 -9.41 -8.22
CA SER A 84 -10.91 -9.33 -8.71
C SER A 84 -10.97 -9.68 -10.20
N GLU A 85 -12.09 -10.22 -10.67
CA GLU A 85 -12.29 -10.49 -12.09
C GLU A 85 -12.12 -9.24 -12.96
N GLU A 86 -12.54 -8.07 -12.48
CA GLU A 86 -12.42 -6.81 -13.23
C GLU A 86 -10.96 -6.38 -13.38
N ASP A 87 -10.13 -6.59 -12.35
CA ASP A 87 -8.69 -6.33 -12.44
C ASP A 87 -8.05 -7.22 -13.51
N ILE A 88 -8.40 -8.51 -13.53
CA ILE A 88 -7.88 -9.45 -14.52
C ILE A 88 -8.35 -9.07 -15.92
N ARG A 89 -9.64 -8.74 -16.09
CA ARG A 89 -10.18 -8.28 -17.38
C ARG A 89 -9.51 -7.00 -17.85
N SER A 90 -9.18 -6.08 -16.93
CA SER A 90 -8.44 -4.86 -17.26
C SER A 90 -7.03 -5.16 -17.76
N GLU A 91 -6.31 -6.08 -17.12
CA GLU A 91 -4.98 -6.51 -17.57
C GLU A 91 -5.05 -7.21 -18.94
N ILE A 92 -6.00 -8.12 -19.14
CA ILE A 92 -6.21 -8.79 -20.43
C ILE A 92 -6.51 -7.76 -21.54
N ARG A 93 -7.34 -6.74 -21.27
CA ARG A 93 -7.63 -5.66 -22.23
C ARG A 93 -6.37 -4.87 -22.56
N ALA A 94 -5.59 -4.48 -21.55
CA ALA A 94 -4.36 -3.72 -21.75
C ALA A 94 -3.33 -4.52 -22.57
N GLU A 95 -3.15 -5.80 -22.27
CA GLU A 95 -2.26 -6.70 -23.01
C GLU A 95 -2.77 -6.92 -24.45
N THR A 96 -4.06 -7.22 -24.61
CA THR A 96 -4.66 -7.41 -25.94
C THR A 96 -4.43 -6.18 -26.81
N GLN A 97 -4.60 -4.99 -26.24
CA GLN A 97 -4.37 -3.74 -26.95
C GLN A 97 -2.90 -3.53 -27.32
N ALA A 98 -1.96 -3.91 -26.44
CA ALA A 98 -0.52 -3.81 -26.69
C ALA A 98 -0.03 -4.81 -27.76
N GLU A 99 -0.67 -5.98 -27.86
CA GLU A 99 -0.30 -7.05 -28.79
C GLU A 99 -1.13 -7.06 -30.08
N LEU A 100 -1.99 -6.07 -30.29
CA LEU A 100 -2.86 -6.00 -31.48
C LEU A 100 -2.03 -5.75 -32.75
N GLU A 101 -1.96 -6.78 -33.59
CA GLU A 101 -1.32 -6.76 -34.90
C GLU A 101 -2.24 -7.36 -35.96
N ALA A 102 -1.89 -7.20 -37.24
CA ALA A 102 -2.59 -7.80 -38.39
C ALA A 102 -4.10 -7.45 -38.49
N TYR A 103 -4.51 -6.28 -38.01
CA TYR A 103 -5.87 -5.77 -38.20
C TYR A 103 -6.02 -5.03 -39.55
N ASP A 104 -7.18 -5.19 -40.18
CA ASP A 104 -7.51 -4.54 -41.45
C ASP A 104 -8.38 -3.31 -41.24
N ALA A 105 -8.07 -2.21 -41.93
CA ALA A 105 -9.02 -1.11 -42.12
C ALA A 105 -10.06 -1.54 -43.16
N VAL A 106 -11.32 -1.68 -42.73
CA VAL A 106 -12.42 -2.11 -43.60
C VAL A 106 -13.05 -0.93 -44.31
N ASP A 107 -13.36 0.13 -43.56
CA ASP A 107 -14.04 1.30 -44.09
C ASP A 107 -13.84 2.52 -43.18
N SER A 108 -14.10 3.71 -43.72
CA SER A 108 -14.19 4.95 -42.96
C SER A 108 -15.36 5.78 -43.48
N TRP A 109 -16.08 6.44 -42.58
CA TRP A 109 -17.20 7.31 -42.93
C TRP A 109 -17.12 8.61 -42.16
N GLN A 110 -17.51 9.71 -42.80
CA GLN A 110 -17.47 11.01 -42.17
C GLN A 110 -18.57 11.93 -42.67
N ASN A 111 -18.94 12.89 -41.82
CA ASN A 111 -19.74 14.05 -42.20
C ASN A 111 -19.11 15.32 -41.61
N ALA A 112 -19.85 16.43 -41.56
CA ALA A 112 -19.36 17.69 -41.00
C ALA A 112 -19.02 17.60 -39.50
N ALA A 113 -19.70 16.74 -38.74
CA ALA A 113 -19.58 16.65 -37.29
C ALA A 113 -18.75 15.44 -36.79
N GLU A 114 -18.82 14.31 -37.48
CA GLU A 114 -18.34 13.01 -37.01
C GLU A 114 -17.34 12.39 -37.99
N TYR A 115 -16.41 11.61 -37.43
CA TYR A 115 -15.51 10.74 -38.16
C TYR A 115 -15.55 9.34 -37.55
N TRP A 116 -15.78 8.34 -38.39
CA TRP A 116 -15.95 6.95 -38.04
C TRP A 116 -14.95 6.08 -38.79
N VAL A 117 -14.40 5.08 -38.13
CA VAL A 117 -13.53 4.06 -38.73
C VAL A 117 -13.96 2.68 -38.29
N TYR A 118 -13.84 1.73 -39.21
CA TYR A 118 -14.16 0.32 -38.98
C TYR A 118 -12.94 -0.54 -39.28
N TYR A 119 -12.47 -1.24 -38.25
CA TYR A 119 -11.40 -2.22 -38.31
C TYR A 119 -11.92 -3.63 -38.05
N ARG A 120 -11.22 -4.64 -38.59
CA ARG A 120 -11.49 -6.05 -38.29
C ARG A 120 -10.21 -6.84 -38.09
N LEU A 121 -10.32 -7.97 -37.39
CA LEU A 121 -9.23 -8.93 -37.21
C LEU A 121 -9.77 -10.35 -37.38
N ASP A 122 -9.12 -11.18 -38.18
CA ASP A 122 -9.53 -12.58 -38.38
C ASP A 122 -9.31 -13.38 -37.10
N LYS A 123 -10.35 -14.07 -36.62
CA LYS A 123 -10.29 -14.82 -35.35
C LYS A 123 -9.29 -15.97 -35.42
N ALA A 124 -9.22 -16.70 -36.55
CA ALA A 124 -8.31 -17.82 -36.70
C ALA A 124 -6.85 -17.36 -36.82
N GLU A 125 -6.62 -16.21 -37.45
CA GLU A 125 -5.29 -15.58 -37.49
C GLU A 125 -4.84 -15.10 -36.10
N TYR A 126 -5.74 -14.45 -35.36
CA TYR A 126 -5.47 -14.05 -33.97
C TYR A 126 -5.10 -15.24 -33.10
N GLU A 127 -5.88 -16.33 -33.15
CA GLU A 127 -5.59 -17.54 -32.37
C GLU A 127 -4.24 -18.16 -32.75
N LYS A 128 -3.91 -18.24 -34.05
CA LYS A 128 -2.59 -18.73 -34.49
C LYS A 128 -1.45 -17.84 -33.98
N ALA A 129 -1.63 -16.52 -34.04
CA ALA A 129 -0.63 -15.56 -33.54
C ALA A 129 -0.46 -15.70 -32.02
N ARG A 130 -1.58 -15.82 -31.28
CA ARG A 130 -1.59 -16.06 -29.84
C ARG A 130 -0.88 -17.34 -29.45
N GLN A 131 -1.13 -18.46 -30.15
CA GLN A 131 -0.43 -19.73 -29.89
C GLN A 131 1.07 -19.61 -30.16
N ARG A 132 1.49 -18.96 -31.26
CA ARG A 132 2.92 -18.71 -31.53
C ARG A 132 3.59 -17.85 -30.45
N ARG A 133 2.89 -16.82 -29.95
CA ARG A 133 3.38 -15.99 -28.84
C ARG A 133 3.50 -16.81 -27.56
N LYS A 134 2.48 -17.61 -27.22
CA LYS A 134 2.51 -18.54 -26.09
C LYS A 134 3.72 -19.48 -26.18
N GLU A 135 3.93 -20.14 -27.31
CA GLU A 135 5.08 -21.04 -27.52
C GLU A 135 6.42 -20.33 -27.35
N THR A 136 6.56 -19.14 -27.96
CA THR A 136 7.79 -18.34 -27.90
C THR A 136 8.12 -17.92 -26.47
N ARG A 137 7.13 -17.37 -25.74
CA ARG A 137 7.26 -16.97 -24.34
C ARG A 137 7.50 -18.17 -23.43
N SER A 138 6.87 -19.30 -23.69
CA SER A 138 7.07 -20.55 -22.93
C SER A 138 8.49 -21.07 -23.06
N ARG A 139 9.09 -21.00 -24.27
CA ARG A 139 10.50 -21.37 -24.48
C ARG A 139 11.44 -20.40 -23.78
N ALA A 140 11.17 -19.09 -23.82
CA ALA A 140 11.95 -18.10 -23.09
C ALA A 140 11.87 -18.32 -21.57
N ALA A 141 10.70 -18.65 -21.06
CA ALA A 141 10.50 -19.00 -19.65
C ALA A 141 11.27 -20.25 -19.24
N LEU A 142 11.29 -21.29 -20.09
CA LEU A 142 12.07 -22.50 -19.85
C LEU A 142 13.57 -22.18 -19.76
N ASP A 143 14.11 -21.42 -20.71
CA ASP A 143 15.53 -21.00 -20.71
C ASP A 143 15.89 -20.18 -19.45
N LEU A 144 15.03 -19.23 -19.06
CA LEU A 144 15.21 -18.44 -17.84
C LEU A 144 15.17 -19.33 -16.58
N TRP A 145 14.23 -20.27 -16.51
CA TRP A 145 14.14 -21.20 -15.40
C TRP A 145 15.38 -22.10 -15.29
N GLU A 146 15.88 -22.63 -16.41
CA GLU A 146 17.08 -23.47 -16.43
C GLU A 146 18.34 -22.68 -16.02
N LYS A 147 18.47 -21.43 -16.49
CA LYS A 147 19.52 -20.52 -16.02
C LYS A 147 19.40 -20.25 -14.51
N GLY A 148 18.18 -20.10 -14.01
CA GLY A 148 17.90 -19.92 -12.58
C GLY A 148 18.36 -21.13 -11.76
N LEU A 149 18.03 -22.35 -12.20
CA LEU A 149 18.46 -23.59 -11.57
C LEU A 149 19.99 -23.69 -11.49
N LYS A 150 20.68 -23.31 -12.59
CA LYS A 150 22.14 -23.27 -12.62
C LYS A 150 22.70 -22.25 -11.63
N SER A 151 22.16 -21.03 -11.62
CA SER A 151 22.59 -19.96 -10.72
C SER A 151 22.37 -20.33 -9.25
N GLU A 152 21.27 -21.03 -8.94
CA GLU A 152 20.98 -21.54 -7.60
C GLU A 152 21.98 -22.62 -7.15
N ALA A 153 22.35 -23.53 -8.06
CA ALA A 153 23.36 -24.55 -7.82
C ALA A 153 24.76 -23.95 -7.60
N GLU A 154 25.07 -22.84 -8.27
CA GLU A 154 26.32 -22.06 -8.09
C GLU A 154 26.31 -21.22 -6.81
N GLY A 155 25.18 -21.14 -6.09
CA GLY A 155 25.06 -20.43 -4.82
C GLY A 155 24.52 -19.01 -4.93
N ASP A 156 24.28 -18.49 -6.14
CA ASP A 156 23.78 -17.14 -6.37
C ASP A 156 22.25 -17.09 -6.30
N ALA A 157 21.74 -17.06 -5.06
CA ALA A 157 20.30 -17.11 -4.81
C ALA A 157 19.54 -15.87 -5.29
N ALA A 158 20.15 -14.67 -5.28
CA ALA A 158 19.46 -13.45 -5.72
C ALA A 158 19.27 -13.46 -7.24
N THR A 159 20.30 -13.86 -7.99
CA THR A 159 20.20 -14.01 -9.45
C THR A 159 19.22 -15.13 -9.81
N ALA A 160 19.27 -16.28 -9.12
CA ALA A 160 18.32 -17.36 -9.34
C ALA A 160 16.86 -16.92 -9.14
N LEU A 161 16.55 -16.23 -8.03
CA LEU A 161 15.22 -15.68 -7.80
C LEU A 161 14.80 -14.69 -8.90
N GLY A 162 15.71 -13.84 -9.37
CA GLY A 162 15.40 -12.92 -10.47
C GLY A 162 15.14 -13.62 -11.79
N LEU A 163 15.87 -14.67 -12.11
CA LEU A 163 15.63 -15.50 -13.29
C LEU A 163 14.28 -16.22 -13.19
N TYR A 164 13.91 -16.75 -12.02
CA TYR A 164 12.60 -17.37 -11.82
C TYR A 164 11.46 -16.36 -11.91
N VAL A 165 11.60 -15.16 -11.33
CA VAL A 165 10.60 -14.09 -11.44
C VAL A 165 10.43 -13.68 -12.91
N GLN A 166 11.51 -13.54 -13.66
CA GLN A 166 11.46 -13.25 -15.10
C GLN A 166 10.82 -14.38 -15.90
N ALA A 167 11.11 -15.65 -15.55
CA ALA A 167 10.47 -16.81 -16.18
C ALA A 167 8.95 -16.79 -15.94
N LEU A 168 8.52 -16.49 -14.71
CA LEU A 168 7.10 -16.39 -14.38
C LEU A 168 6.43 -15.24 -15.14
N ALA A 169 7.09 -14.09 -15.29
CA ALA A 169 6.59 -12.95 -16.06
C ALA A 169 6.33 -13.28 -17.54
N GLN A 170 7.13 -14.17 -18.14
CA GLN A 170 6.94 -14.58 -19.54
C GLN A 170 5.62 -15.37 -19.73
N VAL A 171 5.28 -16.22 -18.78
CA VAL A 171 4.09 -17.11 -18.85
C VAL A 171 2.88 -16.58 -18.07
N GLU A 172 3.03 -15.44 -17.40
CA GLU A 172 1.97 -14.77 -16.64
C GLU A 172 0.66 -14.61 -17.43
N PRO A 173 0.66 -14.18 -18.71
CA PRO A 173 -0.56 -14.04 -19.52
C PRO A 173 -1.36 -15.34 -19.70
N TYR A 174 -0.73 -16.48 -19.43
CA TYR A 174 -1.26 -17.82 -19.68
C TYR A 174 -1.42 -18.64 -18.38
N LEU A 175 -1.39 -18.00 -17.20
CA LEU A 175 -1.43 -18.68 -15.89
C LEU A 175 -2.64 -19.61 -15.69
N GLY A 176 -3.81 -19.26 -16.22
CA GLY A 176 -5.03 -20.06 -16.17
C GLY A 176 -5.08 -21.24 -17.15
N GLU A 177 -4.17 -21.31 -18.13
CA GLU A 177 -4.19 -22.33 -19.19
C GLU A 177 -3.31 -23.55 -18.91
N GLY A 178 -2.36 -23.45 -17.98
CA GLY A 178 -1.34 -24.49 -17.80
C GLY A 178 -0.37 -24.50 -18.98
N VAL A 179 0.83 -23.96 -18.76
CA VAL A 179 1.88 -23.98 -19.79
C VAL A 179 2.61 -25.30 -19.72
N GLU A 180 2.14 -26.29 -20.49
CA GLU A 180 2.78 -27.59 -20.61
C GLU A 180 3.95 -27.56 -21.60
N ILE A 181 5.10 -28.06 -21.16
CA ILE A 181 6.29 -28.17 -22.01
C ILE A 181 6.98 -29.51 -21.75
N GLN A 182 7.61 -30.06 -22.79
CA GLN A 182 8.37 -31.30 -22.70
C GLN A 182 9.81 -30.99 -22.27
N ARG A 183 10.27 -31.61 -21.18
CA ARG A 183 11.64 -31.52 -20.66
C ARG A 183 12.12 -32.90 -20.26
N GLU A 184 13.28 -33.31 -20.78
CA GLU A 184 13.91 -34.61 -20.47
C GLU A 184 12.94 -35.80 -20.65
N GLY A 185 12.07 -35.74 -21.67
CA GLY A 185 11.08 -36.77 -21.97
C GLY A 185 9.83 -36.76 -21.07
N ARG A 186 9.69 -35.79 -20.16
CA ARG A 186 8.50 -35.60 -19.31
C ARG A 186 7.75 -34.33 -19.68
N ASN A 187 6.42 -34.38 -19.59
CA ASN A 187 5.61 -33.18 -19.67
C ASN A 187 5.53 -32.54 -18.29
N ILE A 188 5.89 -31.27 -18.20
CA ILE A 188 5.85 -30.47 -16.97
C ILE A 188 4.94 -29.26 -17.17
N VAL A 189 4.31 -28.81 -16.09
CA VAL A 189 3.57 -27.55 -16.07
C VAL A 189 4.53 -26.46 -15.60
N LEU A 190 5.07 -25.70 -16.55
CA LEU A 190 6.19 -24.77 -16.32
C LEU A 190 5.90 -23.73 -15.23
N THR A 191 4.68 -23.20 -15.18
CA THR A 191 4.27 -22.24 -14.14
C THR A 191 4.38 -22.83 -12.73
N GLY A 192 4.05 -24.12 -12.58
CA GLY A 192 4.13 -24.82 -11.30
C GLY A 192 5.57 -25.06 -10.89
N GLU A 193 6.41 -25.51 -11.82
CA GLU A 193 7.85 -25.72 -11.59
C GLU A 193 8.57 -24.43 -11.19
N VAL A 194 8.33 -23.33 -11.91
CA VAL A 194 8.94 -22.02 -11.60
C VAL A 194 8.46 -21.50 -10.24
N THR A 195 7.16 -21.59 -9.95
CA THR A 195 6.61 -21.16 -8.65
C THR A 195 7.18 -22.00 -7.50
N GLY A 196 7.28 -23.32 -7.69
CA GLY A 196 7.89 -24.24 -6.74
C GLY A 196 9.36 -23.94 -6.49
N ALA A 197 10.12 -23.61 -7.54
CA ALA A 197 11.52 -23.20 -7.41
C ALA A 197 11.67 -21.91 -6.57
N ILE A 198 10.83 -20.90 -6.82
CA ILE A 198 10.81 -19.67 -6.01
C ILE A 198 10.50 -19.99 -4.54
N GLN A 199 9.45 -20.77 -4.27
CA GLN A 199 9.05 -21.13 -2.91
C GLN A 199 10.13 -21.94 -2.18
N SER A 200 10.71 -22.92 -2.86
CA SER A 200 11.80 -23.74 -2.33
C SER A 200 12.99 -22.88 -1.94
N LEU A 201 13.46 -22.02 -2.86
CA LEU A 201 14.60 -21.14 -2.61
C LEU A 201 14.30 -20.16 -1.47
N LEU A 202 13.13 -19.51 -1.46
CA LEU A 202 12.68 -18.65 -0.37
C LEU A 202 12.61 -19.37 0.98
N GLY A 203 12.20 -20.64 0.99
CA GLY A 203 12.15 -21.48 2.20
C GLY A 203 13.53 -21.80 2.78
N THR A 204 14.58 -21.76 1.96
CA THR A 204 15.97 -21.91 2.42
C THR A 204 16.61 -20.60 2.89
N LEU A 205 15.96 -19.45 2.67
CA LEU A 205 16.45 -18.15 3.09
C LEU A 205 16.10 -17.88 4.55
N GLN A 206 17.12 -17.45 5.31
CA GLN A 206 17.01 -17.02 6.68
C GLN A 206 17.51 -15.58 6.79
N LEU A 207 16.59 -14.66 7.09
CA LEU A 207 16.90 -13.27 7.39
C LEU A 207 16.92 -13.12 8.92
N THR A 208 18.10 -12.87 9.48
CA THR A 208 18.32 -12.77 10.93
C THR A 208 18.59 -11.33 11.33
N PRO A 209 17.80 -10.73 12.25
CA PRO A 209 18.07 -9.38 12.74
C PRO A 209 19.34 -9.38 13.61
N ALA A 210 20.18 -8.34 13.46
CA ALA A 210 21.34 -8.16 14.33
C ALA A 210 20.93 -7.81 15.77
N ALA A 211 19.87 -7.01 15.92
CA ALA A 211 19.22 -6.69 17.18
C ALA A 211 17.70 -6.92 17.04
N PRO A 212 17.14 -8.04 17.54
CA PRO A 212 15.72 -8.34 17.38
C PRO A 212 14.81 -7.44 18.23
N ARG A 213 15.34 -6.83 19.29
CA ARG A 213 14.62 -5.91 20.17
C ARG A 213 15.37 -4.59 20.24
N LEU A 214 14.69 -3.49 19.92
CA LEU A 214 15.24 -2.14 20.00
C LEU A 214 14.32 -1.25 20.81
N LYS A 215 14.90 -0.32 21.56
CA LYS A 215 14.17 0.77 22.20
C LYS A 215 14.07 1.95 21.25
N ALA A 216 12.89 2.55 21.16
CA ALA A 216 12.66 3.72 20.33
C ALA A 216 11.68 4.68 21.03
N MET A 217 11.77 5.97 20.70
CA MET A 217 10.83 6.99 21.20
C MET A 217 9.91 7.45 20.07
N SER A 218 8.61 7.55 20.34
CA SER A 218 7.64 8.04 19.36
C SER A 218 7.75 9.55 19.14
N GLY A 219 7.47 10.03 17.93
CA GLY A 219 7.38 11.45 17.62
C GLY A 219 8.72 12.16 17.39
N GLN A 220 9.85 11.45 17.45
CA GLN A 220 11.18 11.98 17.12
C GLN A 220 11.76 11.31 15.86
N SER A 221 12.74 11.98 15.24
CA SER A 221 13.56 11.39 14.19
C SER A 221 14.54 10.41 14.82
N LEU A 222 14.46 9.13 14.46
CA LEU A 222 15.17 8.06 15.15
C LEU A 222 16.49 7.68 14.50
N GLY A 223 16.66 7.85 13.19
CA GLY A 223 17.91 7.55 12.49
C GLY A 223 18.48 6.14 12.77
N LEU A 224 17.64 5.19 13.18
CA LEU A 224 18.04 3.85 13.61
C LEU A 224 18.12 2.92 12.42
N ASP A 225 19.19 2.13 12.34
CA ASP A 225 19.34 1.11 11.31
C ASP A 225 18.90 -0.26 11.83
N LEU A 226 17.83 -0.78 11.23
CA LEU A 226 17.34 -2.14 11.46
C LEU A 226 18.20 -3.10 10.63
N ALA A 227 19.38 -3.42 11.16
CA ALA A 227 20.37 -4.27 10.51
C ALA A 227 19.98 -5.76 10.58
N PHE A 228 20.21 -6.49 9.50
CA PHE A 228 20.00 -7.93 9.38
C PHE A 228 21.03 -8.58 8.47
N THR A 229 21.11 -9.90 8.53
CA THR A 229 21.90 -10.73 7.62
C THR A 229 20.99 -11.75 6.93
N ALA A 230 21.10 -11.84 5.60
CA ALA A 230 20.41 -12.83 4.78
C ALA A 230 21.38 -13.97 4.44
N LEU A 231 21.09 -15.15 4.96
CA LEU A 231 21.83 -16.38 4.69
C LEU A 231 20.91 -17.41 4.04
N ARG A 232 21.49 -18.31 3.24
CA ARG A 232 20.83 -19.48 2.71
C ARG A 232 21.50 -20.74 3.23
N LYS A 233 20.74 -21.81 3.45
CA LYS A 233 21.33 -23.14 3.65
C LYS A 233 21.78 -23.73 2.29
N GLY A 234 23.09 -23.92 2.13
CA GLY A 234 23.68 -24.60 0.98
C GLY A 234 23.38 -26.11 0.97
N SER A 235 23.69 -26.76 -0.16
CA SER A 235 23.50 -28.21 -0.34
C SER A 235 24.37 -29.05 0.60
N ASP A 236 25.52 -28.53 1.02
CA ASP A 236 26.41 -29.11 2.03
C ASP A 236 25.99 -28.77 3.48
N GLY A 237 24.85 -28.09 3.64
CA GLY A 237 24.32 -27.66 4.93
C GLY A 237 24.98 -26.40 5.50
N LYS A 238 25.99 -25.82 4.84
CA LYS A 238 26.63 -24.58 5.31
C LYS A 238 25.78 -23.36 5.01
N ALA A 239 25.93 -22.34 5.84
CA ALA A 239 25.31 -21.04 5.59
C ALA A 239 26.08 -20.29 4.51
N LEU A 240 25.39 -19.88 3.44
CA LEU A 240 25.93 -19.09 2.34
C LEU A 240 25.33 -17.68 2.39
N PRO A 241 26.14 -16.61 2.33
CA PRO A 241 25.63 -15.25 2.26
C PRO A 241 24.86 -15.02 0.96
N VAL A 242 23.76 -14.29 1.04
CA VAL A 242 22.95 -13.95 -0.14
C VAL A 242 23.18 -12.50 -0.51
N SER A 243 24.01 -12.28 -1.54
CA SER A 243 24.35 -10.95 -2.05
C SER A 243 23.30 -10.41 -3.01
N GLY A 244 23.09 -9.09 -3.02
CA GLY A 244 22.25 -8.39 -4.00
C GLY A 244 20.74 -8.56 -3.84
N LEU A 245 20.28 -9.26 -2.80
CA LEU A 245 18.87 -9.52 -2.53
C LEU A 245 18.15 -8.21 -2.18
N PRO A 246 17.15 -7.78 -2.96
CA PRO A 246 16.32 -6.65 -2.58
C PRO A 246 15.42 -7.06 -1.41
N VAL A 247 15.39 -6.24 -0.38
CA VAL A 247 14.62 -6.47 0.85
C VAL A 247 13.76 -5.25 1.12
N ALA A 248 12.46 -5.46 1.26
CA ALA A 248 11.49 -4.45 1.64
C ALA A 248 11.22 -4.48 3.15
N CYS A 249 11.17 -3.30 3.76
CA CYS A 249 10.86 -3.12 5.16
C CYS A 249 9.52 -2.43 5.36
N ALA A 250 8.69 -3.01 6.22
CA ALA A 250 7.35 -2.50 6.50
C ALA A 250 6.96 -2.76 7.95
N PHE A 251 6.19 -1.82 8.52
CA PHE A 251 5.47 -2.04 9.77
C PHE A 251 4.38 -3.09 9.53
N VAL A 252 4.31 -4.08 10.41
CA VAL A 252 3.18 -5.03 10.50
C VAL A 252 2.37 -4.85 11.78
N ARG A 253 2.89 -4.06 12.73
CA ARG A 253 2.20 -3.58 13.92
C ARG A 253 2.74 -2.20 14.26
N GLY A 254 1.86 -1.26 14.56
CA GLY A 254 2.21 0.16 14.71
C GLY A 254 2.37 0.89 13.37
N THR A 255 2.81 2.15 13.44
CA THR A 255 2.92 3.04 12.28
C THR A 255 4.16 3.93 12.38
N GLY A 256 4.77 4.22 11.23
CA GLY A 256 5.97 5.03 11.16
C GLY A 256 6.52 5.14 9.75
N THR A 257 7.66 5.80 9.64
CA THR A 257 8.42 5.93 8.39
C THR A 257 9.68 5.09 8.46
N VAL A 258 9.77 4.10 7.59
CA VAL A 258 10.97 3.26 7.38
C VAL A 258 11.39 3.34 5.92
N ALA A 259 12.69 3.46 5.66
CA ALA A 259 13.25 3.36 4.33
C ALA A 259 12.82 2.02 3.72
N ARG A 260 12.07 2.11 2.63
CA ARG A 260 11.26 0.98 2.19
C ARG A 260 12.07 -0.16 1.63
N VAL A 261 13.26 0.10 1.04
CA VAL A 261 14.02 -0.94 0.35
C VAL A 261 15.52 -0.76 0.52
N THR A 262 16.21 -1.88 0.72
CA THR A 262 17.66 -2.02 0.69
C THR A 262 18.07 -3.22 -0.18
N ARG A 263 19.35 -3.35 -0.52
CA ARG A 263 19.91 -4.57 -1.13
C ARG A 263 21.00 -5.10 -0.23
N THR A 264 21.07 -6.41 -0.07
CA THR A 264 22.14 -7.04 0.70
C THR A 264 23.49 -6.91 0.00
N ASP A 265 24.55 -6.79 0.78
CA ASP A 265 25.93 -6.75 0.29
C ASP A 265 26.54 -8.15 0.08
N ALA A 266 27.83 -8.21 -0.24
CA ALA A 266 28.54 -9.47 -0.47
C ALA A 266 28.59 -10.41 0.75
N ALA A 267 28.43 -9.89 1.97
CA ALA A 267 28.32 -10.68 3.20
C ALA A 267 26.87 -11.06 3.53
N GLY A 268 25.91 -10.70 2.67
CA GLY A 268 24.49 -10.86 2.92
C GLY A 268 23.93 -9.85 3.93
N ALA A 269 24.69 -8.83 4.32
CA ALA A 269 24.25 -7.83 5.27
C ALA A 269 23.37 -6.76 4.60
N GLY A 270 22.33 -6.34 5.29
CA GLY A 270 21.45 -5.26 4.86
C GLY A 270 20.91 -4.49 6.06
N ALA A 271 20.45 -3.26 5.83
CA ALA A 271 19.84 -2.45 6.87
C ALA A 271 18.70 -1.61 6.31
N CYS A 272 17.63 -1.50 7.10
CA CYS A 272 16.52 -0.61 6.83
C CYS A 272 16.53 0.56 7.81
N ARG A 273 16.57 1.78 7.29
CA ARG A 273 16.61 2.98 8.12
C ARG A 273 15.23 3.34 8.65
N LEU A 274 15.03 3.21 9.95
CA LEU A 274 13.85 3.67 10.67
C LEU A 274 13.99 5.18 10.93
N ALA A 275 13.19 5.96 10.21
CA ALA A 275 13.22 7.42 10.30
C ALA A 275 12.35 7.94 11.45
N ARG A 276 11.15 7.38 11.63
CA ARG A 276 10.16 7.90 12.60
C ARG A 276 9.18 6.80 13.03
N ILE A 277 8.69 6.91 14.26
CA ILE A 277 7.54 6.16 14.77
C ILE A 277 6.43 7.16 15.11
N ASP A 278 5.23 6.90 14.62
CA ASP A 278 4.09 7.84 14.71
C ASP A 278 3.15 7.54 15.86
N THR A 279 3.08 6.29 16.31
CA THR A 279 2.22 5.84 17.41
C THR A 279 3.03 5.50 18.66
N ALA A 280 2.45 5.69 19.85
CA ALA A 280 3.07 5.30 21.13
C ALA A 280 2.65 3.89 21.59
N GLU A 281 2.20 3.05 20.66
CA GLU A 281 1.93 1.64 20.98
C GLU A 281 3.22 1.00 21.50
N LYS A 282 3.18 0.46 22.73
CA LYS A 282 4.37 0.01 23.48
C LYS A 282 5.24 -0.99 22.72
N VAL A 283 4.62 -1.84 21.91
CA VAL A 283 5.31 -2.86 21.12
C VAL A 283 4.88 -2.72 19.67
N GLN A 284 5.81 -2.31 18.82
CA GLN A 284 5.62 -2.26 17.37
C GLN A 284 6.52 -3.27 16.68
N VAL A 285 6.17 -3.61 15.45
CA VAL A 285 6.89 -4.65 14.71
C VAL A 285 7.17 -4.16 13.30
N VAL A 286 8.45 -4.16 12.93
CA VAL A 286 8.91 -3.99 11.56
C VAL A 286 9.44 -5.32 11.06
N LEU A 287 9.06 -5.69 9.83
CA LEU A 287 9.59 -6.87 9.15
C LEU A 287 10.41 -6.44 7.94
N ALA A 288 11.57 -7.05 7.78
CA ALA A 288 12.36 -7.02 6.55
C ALA A 288 12.13 -8.33 5.78
N ARG A 289 11.62 -8.24 4.55
CA ARG A 289 11.27 -9.38 3.70
C ARG A 289 11.88 -9.25 2.30
N PRO A 290 12.25 -10.35 1.63
CA PRO A 290 12.63 -10.30 0.22
C PRO A 290 11.55 -9.59 -0.64
N ASP A 291 11.98 -8.68 -1.50
CA ASP A 291 11.11 -7.94 -2.43
C ASP A 291 11.26 -8.51 -3.84
N LEU A 292 10.50 -9.58 -4.11
CA LEU A 292 10.55 -10.30 -5.39
C LEU A 292 10.17 -9.43 -6.59
N ALA A 293 9.28 -8.45 -6.39
CA ALA A 293 8.83 -7.57 -7.48
C ALA A 293 10.00 -6.76 -8.06
N ARG A 294 11.01 -6.43 -7.24
CA ARG A 294 12.23 -5.72 -7.67
C ARG A 294 13.29 -6.59 -8.33
N LEU A 295 13.03 -7.89 -8.43
CA LEU A 295 13.86 -8.83 -9.19
C LEU A 295 13.34 -9.04 -10.61
N ALA A 296 12.17 -8.48 -10.96
CA ALA A 296 11.72 -8.39 -12.33
C ALA A 296 12.64 -7.46 -13.16
N ALA A 297 12.78 -7.75 -14.45
CA ALA A 297 13.60 -6.94 -15.36
C ALA A 297 13.02 -5.52 -15.64
N GLY A 298 11.78 -5.27 -15.22
CA GLY A 298 11.06 -4.00 -15.36
C GLY A 298 9.93 -3.91 -14.34
N GLU A 299 9.03 -2.95 -14.52
CA GLU A 299 7.85 -2.83 -13.63
C GLU A 299 6.91 -4.03 -13.85
N PRO A 300 6.67 -4.86 -12.83
CA PRO A 300 5.77 -5.99 -12.98
C PRO A 300 4.32 -5.51 -13.12
N SER A 301 3.53 -6.25 -13.89
CA SER A 301 2.07 -6.09 -13.96
C SER A 301 1.43 -6.22 -12.57
N LYS A 302 0.17 -5.79 -12.44
CA LYS A 302 -0.57 -5.98 -11.18
C LYS A 302 -0.72 -7.46 -10.85
N LEU A 303 -1.02 -8.29 -11.84
CA LEU A 303 -1.21 -9.74 -11.70
C LEU A 303 0.06 -10.46 -11.22
N LEU A 304 1.22 -10.20 -11.83
CA LEU A 304 2.49 -10.74 -11.35
C LEU A 304 2.80 -10.25 -9.93
N ARG A 305 2.60 -8.96 -9.65
CA ARG A 305 2.90 -8.38 -8.33
C ARG A 305 2.09 -9.05 -7.22
N GLU A 306 0.80 -9.27 -7.41
CA GLU A 306 -0.03 -9.97 -6.42
C GLU A 306 0.34 -11.47 -6.30
N THR A 307 0.66 -12.11 -7.42
CA THR A 307 1.12 -13.51 -7.42
C THR A 307 2.40 -13.67 -6.60
N LEU A 308 3.38 -12.78 -6.80
CA LEU A 308 4.65 -12.79 -6.05
C LEU A 308 4.46 -12.47 -4.57
N ARG A 309 3.51 -11.60 -4.19
CA ARG A 309 3.22 -11.26 -2.79
C ARG A 309 2.70 -12.44 -1.97
N LYS A 310 2.02 -13.39 -2.61
CA LYS A 310 1.56 -14.63 -1.95
C LYS A 310 2.71 -15.58 -1.63
N LEU A 311 3.86 -15.42 -2.29
CA LEU A 311 5.03 -16.23 -2.03
C LEU A 311 5.73 -15.69 -0.78
N SER A 312 5.66 -16.45 0.30
CA SER A 312 6.30 -16.10 1.57
C SER A 312 7.67 -16.75 1.69
N GLY A 313 8.63 -16.01 2.25
CA GLY A 313 9.93 -16.52 2.66
C GLY A 313 10.31 -16.05 4.07
N GLY A 314 11.54 -16.34 4.48
CA GLY A 314 12.10 -15.85 5.74
C GLY A 314 12.05 -14.32 5.86
N ALA A 315 11.87 -13.84 7.09
CA ALA A 315 11.80 -12.41 7.39
C ALA A 315 12.60 -12.09 8.65
N ALA A 316 13.36 -11.00 8.64
CA ALA A 316 13.93 -10.48 9.88
C ALA A 316 12.85 -9.69 10.62
N ARG A 317 12.61 -10.04 11.88
CA ARG A 317 11.61 -9.42 12.74
C ARG A 317 12.28 -8.52 13.76
N PHE A 318 11.90 -7.25 13.76
CA PHE A 318 12.33 -6.25 14.72
C PHE A 318 11.16 -5.87 15.60
N GLU A 319 11.29 -6.11 16.90
CA GLU A 319 10.36 -5.66 17.92
C GLU A 319 10.87 -4.34 18.51
N LEU A 320 10.05 -3.31 18.38
CA LEU A 320 10.35 -1.97 18.87
C LEU A 320 9.62 -1.78 20.19
N GLU A 321 10.37 -1.66 21.27
CA GLU A 321 9.89 -1.19 22.57
C GLU A 321 9.77 0.33 22.49
N VAL A 322 8.56 0.81 22.23
CA VAL A 322 8.30 2.24 22.02
C VAL A 322 7.89 2.88 23.33
N SER A 323 8.62 3.91 23.75
CA SER A 323 8.23 4.78 24.84
C SER A 323 7.70 6.11 24.30
N GLY A 324 6.67 6.63 24.96
CA GLY A 324 6.21 7.99 24.73
C GLY A 324 7.22 9.03 25.24
N ARG A 325 7.05 10.28 24.81
CA ARG A 325 7.86 11.41 25.32
C ARG A 325 7.55 11.64 26.80
N PRO A 326 8.53 11.80 27.70
CA PRO A 326 8.27 11.86 29.12
C PRO A 326 7.58 13.17 29.52
N VAL A 327 6.44 13.08 30.22
CA VAL A 327 5.72 14.20 30.83
C VAL A 327 5.62 13.99 32.33
N PHE A 328 6.06 14.97 33.11
CA PHE A 328 5.86 14.97 34.55
C PHE A 328 4.51 15.62 34.88
N LEU A 329 3.65 14.89 35.57
CA LEU A 329 2.34 15.37 36.02
C LEU A 329 2.38 15.68 37.51
N ASP A 330 2.27 16.96 37.85
CA ASP A 330 2.11 17.44 39.21
C ASP A 330 0.64 17.82 39.43
N ALA A 331 -0.14 16.89 39.99
CA ALA A 331 -1.55 17.06 40.25
C ALA A 331 -1.84 17.22 41.75
N SER A 332 -2.71 18.18 42.08
CA SER A 332 -3.24 18.34 43.43
C SER A 332 -4.72 18.73 43.35
N GLU A 333 -5.55 17.87 43.95
CA GLU A 333 -6.99 18.05 44.05
C GLU A 333 -7.40 18.06 45.53
N THR A 334 -8.04 19.14 45.98
CA THR A 334 -8.53 19.27 47.36
C THR A 334 -10.00 19.62 47.42
N ASN A 335 -10.67 19.12 48.46
CA ASN A 335 -12.04 19.44 48.79
C ASN A 335 -12.11 19.85 50.25
N MET A 336 -12.55 21.07 50.52
CA MET A 336 -12.57 21.67 51.87
C MET A 336 -11.20 21.65 52.56
N GLY A 337 -10.13 21.84 51.78
CA GLY A 337 -8.74 21.84 52.27
C GLY A 337 -8.11 20.46 52.39
N GLU A 338 -8.90 19.38 52.30
CA GLU A 338 -8.43 18.00 52.38
C GLU A 338 -8.17 17.40 51.00
N LYS A 339 -7.19 16.51 50.87
CA LYS A 339 -6.90 15.84 49.59
C LYS A 339 -8.08 14.94 49.19
N VAL A 340 -8.50 15.04 47.92
CA VAL A 340 -9.54 14.15 47.39
C VAL A 340 -9.00 12.73 47.27
N ALA A 341 -9.74 11.74 47.80
CA ALA A 341 -9.32 10.33 47.79
C ALA A 341 -9.30 9.71 46.39
N THR A 342 -10.17 10.17 45.50
CA THR A 342 -10.26 9.74 44.10
C THR A 342 -10.16 10.96 43.19
N PRO A 343 -8.98 11.22 42.59
CA PRO A 343 -8.79 12.35 41.68
C PRO A 343 -9.82 12.34 40.55
N GLN A 344 -10.39 13.50 40.22
CA GLN A 344 -11.44 13.65 39.22
C GLN A 344 -10.89 14.16 37.88
N PHE A 345 -9.80 14.94 37.92
CA PHE A 345 -9.17 15.55 36.73
C PHE A 345 -7.81 14.96 36.40
N GLU A 346 -7.08 14.44 37.38
CA GLU A 346 -5.78 13.80 37.17
C GLU A 346 -5.88 12.61 36.21
N THR A 347 -6.81 11.68 36.45
CA THR A 347 -6.95 10.46 35.61
C THR A 347 -7.29 10.79 34.16
N PRO A 348 -8.31 11.63 33.83
CA PRO A 348 -8.58 11.94 32.42
C PRO A 348 -7.48 12.79 31.76
N LEU A 349 -6.70 13.56 32.54
CA LEU A 349 -5.54 14.28 32.02
C LEU A 349 -4.39 13.33 31.68
N GLU A 350 -4.11 12.35 32.54
CA GLU A 350 -3.15 11.27 32.28
C GLU A 350 -3.55 10.49 31.02
N GLU A 351 -4.81 10.09 30.90
CA GLU A 351 -5.35 9.42 29.70
C GLU A 351 -5.15 10.26 28.42
N ALA A 352 -5.35 11.59 28.51
CA ALA A 352 -5.13 12.48 27.38
C ALA A 352 -3.65 12.54 26.96
N PHE A 353 -2.71 12.58 27.90
CA PHE A 353 -1.28 12.53 27.61
C PHE A 353 -0.86 11.19 26.99
N LEU A 354 -1.35 10.08 27.53
CA LEU A 354 -1.12 8.75 26.97
C LEU A 354 -1.66 8.64 25.54
N GLY A 355 -2.86 9.18 25.28
CA GLY A 355 -3.47 9.22 23.94
C GLY A 355 -2.70 10.09 22.93
N LEU A 356 -1.98 11.11 23.41
CA LEU A 356 -1.08 11.94 22.61
C LEU A 356 0.30 11.30 22.38
N GLY A 357 0.57 10.15 23.00
CA GLY A 357 1.84 9.45 22.90
C GLY A 357 2.94 9.97 23.83
N PHE A 358 2.56 10.63 24.93
CA PHE A 358 3.47 10.89 26.04
C PHE A 358 3.50 9.70 27.01
N ALA A 359 4.58 9.60 27.77
CA ALA A 359 4.71 8.69 28.90
C ALA A 359 4.69 9.53 30.18
N VAL A 360 3.71 9.33 31.06
CA VAL A 360 3.66 10.02 32.34
C VAL A 360 4.73 9.44 33.27
N VAL A 361 5.58 10.32 33.83
CA VAL A 361 6.70 9.95 34.71
C VAL A 361 6.53 10.57 36.09
N GLU A 362 6.99 9.87 37.12
CA GLU A 362 6.89 10.30 38.52
C GLU A 362 7.95 11.34 38.91
N ALA A 363 9.06 11.41 38.18
CA ALA A 363 10.16 12.33 38.46
C ALA A 363 10.16 13.48 37.46
N ARG A 364 10.27 14.71 37.98
CA ARG A 364 10.44 15.90 37.13
C ARG A 364 11.77 15.88 36.36
N ALA A 365 12.80 15.24 36.91
CA ALA A 365 14.09 15.11 36.26
C ALA A 365 13.97 14.20 35.02
N GLY A 366 14.35 14.72 33.85
CA GLY A 366 14.27 13.98 32.58
C GLY A 366 12.92 14.07 31.86
N ALA A 367 11.93 14.78 32.40
CA ALA A 367 10.69 15.07 31.70
C ALA A 367 10.89 16.17 30.64
N GLU A 368 10.33 15.98 29.44
CA GLU A 368 10.32 16.99 28.38
C GLU A 368 9.23 18.04 28.63
N LEU A 369 8.10 17.62 29.21
CA LEU A 369 6.99 18.49 29.59
C LEU A 369 6.71 18.42 31.08
N VAL A 370 6.26 19.55 31.64
CA VAL A 370 5.74 19.64 33.00
C VAL A 370 4.29 20.08 32.93
N ALA A 371 3.38 19.21 33.34
CA ALA A 371 1.97 19.50 33.48
C ALA A 371 1.63 19.72 34.96
N VAL A 372 1.04 20.86 35.28
CA VAL A 372 0.62 21.22 36.64
C VAL A 372 -0.90 21.32 36.65
N LEU A 373 -1.54 20.48 37.45
CA LEU A 373 -2.97 20.52 37.72
C LEU A 373 -3.18 20.95 39.17
N ARG A 374 -3.97 22.01 39.36
CA ARG A 374 -4.41 22.47 40.68
C ARG A 374 -5.92 22.61 40.65
N ALA A 375 -6.61 21.84 41.48
CA ALA A 375 -8.06 21.96 41.64
C ALA A 375 -8.42 22.00 43.12
N SER A 376 -9.29 22.91 43.51
CA SER A 376 -9.69 23.07 44.90
C SER A 376 -11.16 23.46 44.99
N ALA A 377 -11.95 22.62 45.65
CA ALA A 377 -13.31 22.96 46.05
C ALA A 377 -13.31 23.56 47.45
N ARG A 378 -13.92 24.73 47.59
CA ARG A 378 -14.03 25.48 48.84
C ARG A 378 -15.47 25.83 49.15
N LYS A 379 -15.80 25.89 50.43
CA LYS A 379 -17.09 26.39 50.89
C LYS A 379 -17.21 27.86 50.53
N GLU A 380 -18.32 28.23 49.92
CA GLU A 380 -18.65 29.62 49.62
C GLU A 380 -19.69 30.15 50.61
N SER A 381 -20.80 29.42 50.78
CA SER A 381 -21.90 29.85 51.65
C SER A 381 -22.77 28.68 52.08
N ASP A 382 -23.69 28.93 53.01
CA ASP A 382 -24.80 28.04 53.33
C ASP A 382 -26.11 28.77 53.00
N PHE A 383 -27.06 28.07 52.38
CA PHE A 383 -28.36 28.62 52.00
C PHE A 383 -29.47 27.60 52.27
N HIS A 384 -30.42 27.95 53.14
CA HIS A 384 -31.56 27.09 53.53
C HIS A 384 -31.19 25.63 53.87
N GLY A 385 -30.12 25.43 54.64
CA GLY A 385 -29.68 24.08 55.04
C GLY A 385 -28.94 23.30 53.95
N MET A 386 -28.62 23.93 52.82
CA MET A 386 -27.71 23.40 51.81
C MET A 386 -26.39 24.17 51.84
N CYS A 387 -25.28 23.44 51.78
CA CYS A 387 -23.96 24.01 51.58
C CYS A 387 -23.71 24.25 50.09
N ILE A 388 -23.13 25.41 49.77
CA ILE A 388 -22.69 25.79 48.43
C ILE A 388 -21.16 25.78 48.44
N ALA A 389 -20.59 25.02 47.51
CA ALA A 389 -19.16 24.95 47.27
C ALA A 389 -18.83 25.47 45.87
N MET A 390 -17.67 26.12 45.75
CA MET A 390 -17.12 26.58 44.49
C MET A 390 -15.81 25.86 44.22
N LEU A 391 -15.66 25.39 42.98
CA LEU A 391 -14.45 24.75 42.49
C LEU A 391 -13.72 25.67 41.52
N ASP A 392 -12.43 25.85 41.79
CA ASP A 392 -11.48 26.47 40.87
C ASP A 392 -10.45 25.40 40.45
N ALA A 393 -10.24 25.24 39.15
CA ALA A 393 -9.27 24.31 38.59
C ALA A 393 -8.40 25.01 37.54
N THR A 394 -7.10 24.75 37.54
CA THR A 394 -6.15 25.28 36.55
C THR A 394 -5.25 24.16 36.06
N ILE A 395 -5.06 24.10 34.74
CA ILE A 395 -4.08 23.23 34.09
C ILE A 395 -3.06 24.13 33.41
N THR A 396 -1.78 23.88 33.65
CA THR A 396 -0.69 24.55 32.95
C THR A 396 0.28 23.50 32.42
N VAL A 397 0.63 23.57 31.14
CA VAL A 397 1.65 22.71 30.53
C VAL A 397 2.80 23.57 30.03
N LYS A 398 4.02 23.21 30.42
CA LYS A 398 5.24 23.93 30.08
C LYS A 398 6.27 23.00 29.46
N ASP A 399 7.06 23.56 28.54
CA ASP A 399 8.29 22.94 28.09
C ASP A 399 9.33 22.95 29.22
N SER A 400 9.88 21.79 29.54
CA SER A 400 10.83 21.62 30.65
C SER A 400 12.19 22.29 30.38
N SER A 401 12.60 22.39 29.12
CA SER A 401 13.89 22.95 28.69
C SER A 401 13.84 24.47 28.52
N ALA A 402 12.76 25.00 27.95
CA ALA A 402 12.60 26.44 27.70
C ALA A 402 11.86 27.18 28.82
N GLY A 403 11.11 26.47 29.67
CA GLY A 403 10.22 27.06 30.68
C GLY A 403 8.98 27.74 30.08
N THR A 404 8.84 27.72 28.75
CA THR A 404 7.75 28.35 28.01
C THR A 404 6.42 27.65 28.32
N GLU A 405 5.40 28.45 28.61
CA GLU A 405 4.02 27.96 28.75
C GLU A 405 3.46 27.62 27.38
N LEU A 406 3.19 26.32 27.16
CA LEU A 406 2.63 25.81 25.91
C LEU A 406 1.11 25.89 25.91
N TYR A 407 0.51 25.69 27.08
CA TYR A 407 -0.93 25.71 27.27
C TYR A 407 -1.30 26.08 28.70
N ARG A 408 -2.37 26.85 28.85
CA ARG A 408 -3.01 27.11 30.13
C ARG A 408 -4.51 27.27 29.97
N THR A 409 -5.25 26.68 30.89
CA THR A 409 -6.70 26.86 31.00
C THR A 409 -7.12 26.85 32.46
N ALA A 410 -8.27 27.45 32.74
CA ALA A 410 -8.85 27.45 34.06
C ALA A 410 -10.38 27.30 33.99
N LEU A 411 -10.93 26.52 34.91
CA LEU A 411 -12.35 26.47 35.23
C LEU A 411 -12.51 27.21 36.55
N GLN A 412 -13.34 28.24 36.58
CA GLN A 412 -13.49 29.09 37.76
C GLN A 412 -14.92 29.07 38.27
N ASN A 413 -15.07 29.15 39.59
CA ASN A 413 -16.35 29.29 40.27
C ASN A 413 -17.39 28.23 39.84
N VAL A 414 -16.96 26.99 39.61
CA VAL A 414 -17.91 25.92 39.26
C VAL A 414 -18.67 25.54 40.52
N ARG A 415 -19.98 25.77 40.49
CA ARG A 415 -20.85 25.63 41.65
C ARG A 415 -21.28 24.18 41.88
N GLY A 416 -21.19 23.73 43.12
CA GLY A 416 -21.81 22.52 43.64
C GLY A 416 -22.69 22.83 44.84
N MET A 417 -23.84 22.16 44.96
CA MET A 417 -24.80 22.40 46.03
C MET A 417 -25.33 21.07 46.57
N GLN A 418 -25.26 20.88 47.88
CA GLN A 418 -25.72 19.67 48.57
C GLN A 418 -25.99 19.98 50.05
N PHE A 419 -26.60 19.06 50.79
CA PHE A 419 -26.86 19.20 52.23
C PHE A 419 -25.57 19.20 53.08
N ASP A 420 -24.50 18.62 52.55
CA ASP A 420 -23.21 18.50 53.21
C ASP A 420 -22.12 19.19 52.38
N CYS A 421 -21.19 19.91 53.02
CA CYS A 421 -20.16 20.66 52.32
C CYS A 421 -19.15 19.78 51.57
N LEU A 422 -18.77 18.63 52.11
CA LEU A 422 -17.91 17.68 51.40
C LEU A 422 -18.62 17.17 50.14
N LYS A 423 -19.91 16.81 50.26
CA LYS A 423 -20.73 16.39 49.11
C LYS A 423 -20.95 17.52 48.10
N ALA A 424 -21.15 18.75 48.56
CA ALA A 424 -21.29 19.93 47.70
C ALA A 424 -19.99 20.18 46.92
N GLY A 425 -18.83 20.02 47.54
CA GLY A 425 -17.55 20.11 46.86
C GLY A 425 -17.36 19.02 45.81
N LEU A 426 -17.67 17.76 46.12
CA LEU A 426 -17.65 16.67 45.12
C LEU A 426 -18.63 16.93 43.98
N LYS A 427 -19.80 17.52 44.26
CA LYS A 427 -20.76 17.91 43.23
C LYS A 427 -20.21 19.01 42.30
N ALA A 428 -19.40 19.93 42.84
CA ALA A 428 -18.72 20.94 42.03
C ALA A 428 -17.72 20.31 41.04
N TYR A 429 -16.96 19.31 41.49
CA TYR A 429 -16.09 18.50 40.61
C TYR A 429 -16.88 17.77 39.53
N GLU A 430 -17.96 17.08 39.91
CA GLU A 430 -18.84 16.38 38.97
C GLU A 430 -19.39 17.33 37.90
N ASN A 431 -19.82 18.53 38.29
CA ASN A 431 -20.34 19.56 37.39
C ASN A 431 -19.27 20.17 36.47
N ALA A 432 -18.00 20.20 36.90
CA ALA A 432 -16.89 20.72 36.10
C ALA A 432 -16.36 19.71 35.07
N LEU A 433 -16.57 18.41 35.31
CA LEU A 433 -16.01 17.33 34.49
C LEU A 433 -16.45 17.37 33.01
N PRO A 434 -17.70 17.72 32.64
CA PRO A 434 -18.11 17.87 31.25
C PRO A 434 -17.33 18.97 30.51
N ALA A 435 -17.13 20.15 31.11
CA ALA A 435 -16.35 21.23 30.50
C ALA A 435 -14.86 20.85 30.40
N PHE A 436 -14.33 20.16 31.42
CA PHE A 436 -12.98 19.63 31.40
C PHE A 436 -12.75 18.66 30.23
N LYS A 437 -13.62 17.65 30.08
CA LYS A 437 -13.51 16.62 29.04
C LYS A 437 -13.92 17.12 27.64
N GLY A 438 -14.88 18.04 27.57
CA GLY A 438 -15.46 18.53 26.32
C GLY A 438 -14.74 19.73 25.70
N GLU A 439 -14.02 20.52 26.51
CA GLU A 439 -13.39 21.76 26.04
C GLU A 439 -11.90 21.83 26.40
N ALA A 440 -11.56 21.68 27.68
CA ALA A 440 -10.18 21.83 28.15
C ALA A 440 -9.23 20.76 27.58
N LEU A 441 -9.58 19.48 27.70
CA LEU A 441 -8.74 18.39 27.17
C LEU A 441 -8.64 18.43 25.64
N PRO A 442 -9.71 18.61 24.86
CA PRO A 442 -9.59 18.75 23.40
C PRO A 442 -8.71 19.92 22.97
N ALA A 443 -8.80 21.07 23.64
CA ALA A 443 -7.95 22.24 23.35
C ALA A 443 -6.48 21.97 23.68
N LEU A 444 -6.20 21.29 24.81
CA LEU A 444 -4.85 20.81 25.16
C LEU A 444 -4.31 19.87 24.07
N ILE A 445 -5.10 18.87 23.69
CA ILE A 445 -4.76 17.90 22.64
C ILE A 445 -4.43 18.60 21.33
N GLN A 446 -5.23 19.59 20.93
CA GLN A 446 -4.97 20.36 19.71
C GLN A 446 -3.65 21.13 19.77
N LYS A 447 -3.29 21.67 20.94
CA LYS A 447 -2.05 22.44 21.13
C LYS A 447 -0.79 21.59 21.22
N LEU A 448 -0.91 20.36 21.71
CA LEU A 448 0.22 19.44 21.89
C LEU A 448 0.38 18.41 20.78
N LYS A 449 -0.53 18.36 19.80
CA LYS A 449 -0.34 17.53 18.61
C LYS A 449 0.96 17.95 17.88
N PRO A 450 1.83 16.98 17.53
CA PRO A 450 3.09 17.24 16.85
C PRO A 450 2.94 17.73 15.41
#